data_AF-A0A963K211-F1
#
_entry.id   AF-A0A963K211-F1
#
_cell.length_a   1.000
_cell.length_b   1.000
_cell.length_c   1.000
_cell.angle_alpha   90.00
_cell.angle_beta   90.00
_cell.angle_gamma   90.00
#
_symmetry.space_group_name_H-M   'P 1'
#
loop_
_entity.id
_entity.type
_entity.pdbx_description
1 polymer ?
#
loop_
_entity_poly.entity_id
_entity_poly.type
_entity_poly.pdbx_seq_one_letter_code
_entity_poly.pdbx_strand_id
1 'polypeptide(L)'
;CTLCVDRIYNEAIPEERRVPACVHTCPANARHFGDLGDPESDVSLLVAERGGVALMPELDYRPTNRYLPPRRPVPAADRPAALEPAPGGFLGWLDRLLADQP
;
A
#
# COMPACT_ATOMS: atom_id res chain seq x y z
N CYS A 1 4.07 -2.21 -18.97
CA CYS A 1 3.76 -1.25 -17.89
C CYS A 1 4.54 0.02 -18.17
N THR A 2 3.86 1.15 -18.36
CA THR A 2 4.46 2.47 -18.63
C THR A 2 4.32 3.41 -17.43
N LEU A 3 4.11 2.85 -16.23
CA LEU A 3 3.87 3.60 -14.98
C LEU A 3 2.72 4.61 -15.07
N CYS A 4 1.71 4.33 -15.92
CA CYS A 4 0.57 5.20 -16.17
C CYS A 4 0.99 6.64 -16.49
N VAL A 5 1.98 6.78 -17.39
CA VAL A 5 2.47 8.08 -17.88
C VAL A 5 1.34 9.04 -18.30
N ASP A 6 0.26 8.50 -18.84
CA ASP A 6 -0.96 9.20 -19.24
C ASP A 6 -1.78 9.76 -18.06
N ARG A 7 -1.59 9.20 -16.86
CA ARG A 7 -2.32 9.56 -15.64
C ARG A 7 -1.50 10.46 -14.74
N ILE A 8 -0.21 10.16 -14.54
CA ILE A 8 0.65 10.88 -13.58
C ILE A 8 0.89 12.34 -13.99
N TYR A 9 0.82 12.65 -15.29
CA TYR A 9 0.95 14.01 -15.82
C TYR A 9 -0.38 14.68 -16.19
N ASN A 10 -1.52 14.01 -15.93
CA ASN A 10 -2.82 14.55 -16.30
C ASN A 10 -3.33 15.54 -15.25
N GLU A 11 -3.28 16.82 -15.59
CA GLU A 11 -3.68 17.90 -14.69
C GLU A 11 -5.18 17.92 -14.36
N ALA A 12 -6.03 17.28 -15.17
CA ALA A 12 -7.46 17.16 -14.91
C ALA A 12 -7.78 16.23 -13.71
N ILE A 13 -6.80 15.45 -13.26
CA ILE A 13 -6.90 14.61 -12.06
C ILE A 13 -6.32 15.41 -10.89
N PRO A 14 -6.94 15.41 -9.69
CA PRO A 14 -6.33 15.98 -8.49
C PRO A 14 -4.95 15.39 -8.24
N GLU A 15 -3.99 16.20 -7.83
CA GLU A 15 -2.58 15.81 -7.67
C GLU A 15 -2.42 14.57 -6.78
N GLU A 16 -3.17 14.51 -5.68
CA GLU A 16 -3.16 13.38 -4.73
C GLU A 16 -3.64 12.05 -5.36
N ARG A 17 -4.29 12.09 -6.52
CA ARG A 17 -4.75 10.91 -7.27
C ARG A 17 -3.91 10.62 -8.51
N ARG A 18 -2.92 11.45 -8.86
CA ARG A 18 -2.02 11.29 -10.02
C ARG A 18 -0.94 10.23 -9.77
N VAL A 19 -1.36 9.04 -9.34
CA VAL A 19 -0.51 7.86 -9.16
C VAL A 19 -0.93 6.75 -10.13
N PRO A 20 -0.05 5.76 -10.40
CA PRO A 20 -0.40 4.65 -11.27
C PRO A 20 -1.66 3.92 -10.85
N ALA A 21 -2.45 3.45 -11.82
CA ALA A 21 -3.71 2.76 -11.56
C ALA A 21 -3.52 1.56 -10.62
N CYS A 22 -2.45 0.78 -10.79
CA CYS A 22 -2.16 -0.38 -9.94
C CYS A 22 -1.76 -0.04 -8.49
N VAL A 23 -1.36 1.21 -8.23
CA VAL A 23 -1.12 1.76 -6.88
C VAL A 23 -2.45 2.21 -6.31
N HIS A 24 -3.20 3.01 -7.06
CA HIS A 24 -4.48 3.57 -6.62
C HIS A 24 -5.52 2.50 -6.27
N THR A 25 -5.61 1.43 -7.06
CA THR A 25 -6.66 0.41 -6.91
C THR A 25 -6.28 -0.71 -5.95
N CYS A 26 -5.07 -0.73 -5.39
CA CYS A 26 -4.62 -1.86 -4.58
C CYS A 26 -5.24 -1.79 -3.17
N PRO A 27 -6.17 -2.69 -2.79
CA PRO A 27 -6.81 -2.64 -1.47
C PRO A 27 -5.82 -2.95 -0.35
N ALA A 28 -4.78 -3.73 -0.65
CA ALA A 28 -3.75 -4.12 0.30
C ALA A 28 -2.59 -3.11 0.42
N ASN A 29 -2.61 -2.02 -0.35
CA ASN A 29 -1.50 -1.05 -0.43
C ASN A 29 -0.14 -1.74 -0.67
N ALA A 30 -0.11 -2.70 -1.60
CA ALA A 30 1.08 -3.51 -1.86
C ALA A 30 2.12 -2.81 -2.77
N ARG A 31 1.73 -1.73 -3.45
CA ARG A 31 2.58 -0.99 -4.38
C ARG A 31 2.68 0.45 -3.91
N HIS A 32 3.88 0.98 -3.93
CA HIS A 32 4.19 2.37 -3.62
C HIS A 32 4.88 2.99 -4.84
N PHE A 33 4.62 4.27 -5.11
CA PHE A 33 5.14 4.98 -6.27
C PHE A 33 5.65 6.34 -5.85
N GLY A 34 6.77 6.76 -6.44
CA GLY A 34 7.49 7.98 -6.13
C GLY A 34 8.85 8.00 -6.83
N ASP A 35 9.65 9.01 -6.53
CA ASP A 35 10.98 9.16 -7.10
C ASP A 35 12.03 8.35 -6.31
N LEU A 36 12.52 7.25 -6.88
CA LEU A 36 13.58 6.44 -6.27
C LEU A 36 14.98 7.07 -6.40
N GLY A 37 15.13 8.14 -7.20
CA GLY A 37 16.35 8.92 -7.29
C GLY A 37 16.50 9.94 -6.15
N ASP A 38 15.39 10.35 -5.54
CA ASP A 38 15.37 11.22 -4.37
C ASP A 38 15.51 10.39 -3.08
N PRO A 39 16.61 10.52 -2.31
CA PRO A 39 16.81 9.76 -1.07
C PRO A 39 15.81 10.12 0.04
N GLU A 40 15.16 11.29 -0.02
CA GLU A 40 14.17 11.72 0.97
C GLU A 40 12.74 11.31 0.61
N SER A 41 12.53 10.68 -0.56
CA SER A 41 11.19 10.25 -0.97
C SER A 41 10.68 9.06 -0.14
N ASP A 42 9.35 8.96 0.01
CA ASP A 42 8.70 7.86 0.72
C ASP A 42 9.11 6.49 0.20
N VAL A 43 9.29 6.34 -1.12
CA VAL A 43 9.70 5.06 -1.73
C VAL A 43 11.16 4.73 -1.44
N SER A 44 12.06 5.73 -1.45
CA SER A 44 13.47 5.54 -1.12
C SER A 44 13.64 5.16 0.36
N LEU A 45 12.96 5.87 1.25
CA LEU A 45 12.94 5.58 2.67
C LEU A 45 12.38 4.17 2.95
N LEU A 46 11.24 3.81 2.32
CA LEU A 46 10.63 2.49 2.49
C LEU A 46 11.53 1.35 2.01
N VAL A 47 12.21 1.53 0.88
CA VAL A 47 13.15 0.54 0.34
C VAL A 47 14.34 0.38 1.28
N ALA A 48 14.90 1.49 1.78
CA ALA A 48 16.01 1.45 2.73
C ALA A 48 15.62 0.78 4.05
N GLU A 49 14.48 1.17 4.63
CA GLU A 49 13.99 0.66 5.92
C GLU A 49 13.69 -0.84 5.87
N ARG A 50 13.06 -1.31 4.79
CA ARG A 50 12.59 -2.69 4.67
C ARG A 50 13.53 -3.62 3.90
N GLY A 51 14.69 -3.14 3.46
CA GLY A 51 15.65 -3.93 2.69
C GLY A 51 15.11 -4.36 1.33
N GLY A 52 14.55 -3.43 0.57
CA GLY A 52 14.02 -3.69 -0.77
C GLY A 52 15.11 -4.09 -1.77
N VAL A 53 14.81 -5.08 -2.62
CA VAL A 53 15.77 -5.67 -3.56
C VAL A 53 15.37 -5.48 -5.02
N ALA A 54 16.36 -5.48 -5.92
CA ALA A 54 16.10 -5.63 -7.34
C ALA A 54 15.52 -7.02 -7.61
N LEU A 55 14.63 -7.14 -8.60
CA LEU A 55 14.28 -8.44 -9.14
C LEU A 55 15.42 -8.95 -10.01
N MET A 56 15.87 -10.18 -9.75
CA MET A 56 16.93 -10.86 -10.52
C MET A 56 18.22 -10.01 -10.67
N PRO A 57 18.90 -9.68 -9.54
CA PRO A 57 20.11 -8.85 -9.57
C PRO A 57 21.24 -9.42 -10.42
N GLU A 58 21.29 -10.74 -10.64
CA GLU A 58 22.27 -11.44 -11.46
C GLU A 58 22.27 -11.03 -12.94
N LEU A 59 21.22 -10.36 -13.42
CA LEU A 59 21.09 -9.91 -14.82
C LEU A 59 21.64 -8.50 -15.07
N ASP A 60 22.05 -7.75 -14.04
CA ASP A 60 22.60 -6.39 -14.12
C ASP A 60 21.75 -5.36 -14.91
N TYR A 61 20.45 -5.59 -15.04
CA TYR A 61 19.55 -4.65 -15.73
C TYR A 61 19.22 -3.38 -14.94
N ARG A 62 19.69 -3.30 -13.68
CA ARG A 62 19.49 -2.15 -12.78
C ARG A 62 18.04 -1.62 -12.79
N PRO A 63 17.02 -2.47 -12.55
CA PRO A 63 15.63 -2.05 -12.60
C PRO A 63 15.30 -1.07 -11.48
N THR A 64 14.43 -0.10 -11.76
CA THR A 64 13.93 0.86 -10.78
C THR A 64 12.94 0.23 -9.81
N ASN A 65 12.20 -0.80 -10.22
CA ASN A 65 11.24 -1.47 -9.35
C ASN A 65 11.98 -2.24 -8.25
N ARG A 66 11.64 -1.98 -6.98
CA ARG A 66 12.17 -2.68 -5.81
C ARG A 66 11.08 -3.54 -5.17
N TYR A 67 11.46 -4.77 -4.79
CA TYR A 67 10.59 -5.71 -4.13
C TYR A 67 10.93 -5.76 -2.65
N LEU A 68 9.92 -5.58 -1.82
CA LEU A 68 10.10 -5.64 -0.37
C LEU A 68 9.97 -7.10 0.10
N PRO A 69 10.78 -7.53 1.08
CA PRO A 69 10.65 -8.87 1.64
C PRO A 69 9.27 -9.07 2.28
N PRO A 70 8.78 -10.31 2.37
CA PRO A 70 7.54 -10.61 3.07
C PRO A 70 7.56 -10.06 4.49
N ARG A 71 6.43 -9.51 4.95
CA ARG A 71 6.30 -9.10 6.35
C ARG A 71 6.34 -10.34 7.23
N ARG A 72 7.00 -10.25 8.38
CA ARG A 72 6.98 -11.32 9.38
C ARG A 72 5.52 -11.57 9.80
N PRO A 73 5.06 -12.83 9.82
CA PRO A 73 3.72 -13.14 10.33
C PRO A 73 3.62 -12.71 11.79
N VAL A 74 2.50 -12.08 12.17
CA VAL A 74 2.18 -11.84 13.57
C VAL A 74 1.83 -13.19 14.21
N PRO A 75 2.50 -13.60 15.30
CA PRO A 75 2.15 -14.82 16.03
C PRO A 75 0.67 -14.83 16.39
N ALA A 76 0.03 -16.01 16.36
CA ALA A 76 -1.39 -16.13 16.67
C ALA A 76 -1.72 -15.61 18.08
N ALA A 77 -0.78 -15.74 19.03
CA ALA A 77 -0.91 -15.23 20.39
C ALA A 77 -0.99 -13.69 20.47
N ASP A 78 -0.41 -12.98 19.49
CA ASP A 78 -0.38 -11.51 19.44
C ASP A 78 -1.52 -10.94 18.58
N ARG A 79 -2.37 -11.81 18.00
CA ARG A 79 -3.52 -11.35 17.23
C ARG A 79 -4.56 -10.80 18.20
N PRO A 80 -5.09 -9.58 17.97
CA PRO A 80 -6.16 -9.07 18.81
C PRO A 80 -7.33 -10.05 18.80
N ALA A 81 -7.93 -10.25 19.97
CA ALA A 81 -9.15 -11.04 20.09
C ALA A 81 -10.22 -10.48 19.14
N ALA A 82 -11.06 -11.36 18.62
CA ALA A 82 -12.23 -10.92 17.86
C ALA A 82 -13.03 -9.93 18.72
N LEU A 83 -13.39 -8.80 18.13
CA LEU A 83 -14.22 -7.81 18.82
C LEU A 83 -15.62 -8.40 18.99
N GLU A 84 -16.12 -8.42 20.22
CA GLU A 84 -17.52 -8.73 20.49
C GLU A 84 -18.39 -7.54 20.04
N PRO A 85 -19.59 -7.78 19.48
CA PRO A 85 -20.49 -6.71 19.07
C PRO A 85 -20.85 -5.84 20.27
N ALA A 86 -20.92 -4.53 20.06
CA ALA A 86 -21.21 -3.60 21.14
C ALA A 86 -22.59 -3.91 21.77
N PRO A 87 -22.72 -3.83 23.10
CA PRO A 87 -24.01 -3.95 23.76
C PRO A 87 -24.97 -2.86 23.25
N GLY A 88 -26.27 -3.11 23.37
CA GLY A 88 -27.33 -2.29 22.77
C GLY A 88 -27.27 -0.78 23.10
N GLY A 89 -28.15 -0.02 22.45
CA GLY A 89 -28.12 1.45 22.48
C GLY A 89 -27.46 2.00 21.22
N PHE A 90 -26.82 3.17 21.31
CA PHE A 90 -26.23 3.85 20.16
C PHE A 90 -25.15 3.00 19.47
N LEU A 91 -24.23 2.42 20.25
CA LEU A 91 -23.11 1.63 19.71
C LEU A 91 -23.61 0.33 19.03
N GLY A 92 -24.53 -0.40 19.66
CA GLY A 92 -25.13 -1.59 19.04
C GLY A 92 -26.09 -1.31 17.86
N TRP A 93 -26.54 -0.06 17.67
CA TRP A 93 -27.23 0.37 16.45
C TRP A 93 -26.21 0.70 15.33
N LEU A 94 -25.12 1.39 15.67
CA LEU A 94 -24.04 1.73 14.75
C LEU A 94 -23.37 0.48 14.17
N ASP A 95 -23.07 -0.52 15.00
CA ASP A 95 -22.50 -1.80 14.56
C ASP A 95 -23.38 -2.49 13.52
N ARG A 96 -24.72 -2.49 13.72
CA ARG A 96 -25.67 -3.06 12.76
C ARG A 96 -25.70 -2.31 11.44
N LEU A 97 -25.56 -0.98 11.48
CA LEU A 97 -25.59 -0.12 10.30
C LEU A 97 -24.32 -0.27 9.45
N LEU A 98 -23.18 -0.46 10.11
CA LEU A 98 -21.88 -0.68 9.46
C LEU A 98 -21.72 -2.11 8.95
N ALA A 99 -22.35 -3.10 9.59
CA ALA A 99 -22.31 -4.49 9.15
C ALA A 99 -23.06 -4.73 7.81
N ASP A 100 -23.99 -3.85 7.43
CA ASP A 100 -24.82 -3.96 6.22
C ASP A 100 -24.25 -3.22 5.00
N GLN A 101 -22.98 -2.80 5.03
CA GLN A 101 -22.33 -2.14 3.89
C GLN A 101 -21.81 -3.18 2.87
N PRO A 102 -22.12 -3.04 1.55
CA PRO A 102 -21.68 -3.98 0.51
C PRO A 102 -20.18 -3.95 0.23
#